data_AF-A0A202BTP4-F1
#
_entry.id   AF-A0A202BTP4-F1
#
_cell.length_a   1.000
_cell.length_b   1.000
_cell.length_c   1.000
_cell.angle_alpha   90.00
_cell.angle_beta   90.00
_cell.angle_gamma   90.00
#
_symmetry.space_group_name_H-M   'P 1'
#
loop_
_entity.id
_entity.type
_entity.pdbx_description
1 polymer ?
#
loop_
_entity_poly.entity_id
_entity_poly.type
_entity_poly.pdbx_seq_one_letter_code
_entity_poly.pdbx_strand_id
1 'polypeptide(L)'
;MGGFHILNKLNNKLVRIAENLGTKVLPTGETVHLAKIEYWIKEMGKWDLKKDTHTFFPSKWDINKIKKVVQEASENITFKQGNKYRGITKQGIEIEFYISPETREITTAYIYFK
;
A
#
# COMPACT_ATOMS: atom_id res chain seq x y z
N MET A 1 9.87 2.69 11.62
CA MET A 1 9.89 2.39 10.16
C MET A 1 8.50 1.96 9.73
N GLY A 2 7.81 2.77 8.92
CA GLY A 2 6.50 2.42 8.34
C GLY A 2 6.57 1.28 7.31
N GLY A 3 5.45 0.62 7.08
CA GLY A 3 5.28 -0.46 6.12
C GLY A 3 4.91 0.03 4.72
N PHE A 4 5.50 -0.60 3.70
CA PHE A 4 5.09 -0.45 2.30
C PHE A 4 4.45 -1.74 1.82
N HIS A 5 3.36 -1.66 1.06
CA HIS A 5 2.77 -2.84 0.40
C HIS A 5 3.65 -3.31 -0.75
N ILE A 6 4.60 -4.18 -0.44
CA ILE A 6 5.53 -4.78 -1.41
C ILE A 6 5.18 -6.25 -1.54
N LEU A 7 4.82 -6.69 -2.75
CA LEU A 7 4.38 -8.06 -3.04
C LEU A 7 5.40 -9.11 -2.58
N ASN A 8 6.70 -8.84 -2.78
CA ASN A 8 7.79 -9.75 -2.42
C ASN A 8 8.00 -9.93 -0.91
N LYS A 9 7.23 -9.23 -0.07
CA LYS A 9 7.22 -9.41 1.39
C LYS A 9 6.02 -10.24 1.89
N LEU A 10 5.14 -10.67 0.98
CA LEU A 10 3.98 -11.51 1.28
C LEU A 10 4.33 -13.01 1.21
N ASN A 11 3.35 -13.87 1.51
CA ASN A 11 3.46 -15.33 1.54
C ASN A 11 4.53 -15.81 2.51
N ASN A 12 4.45 -15.29 3.74
CA ASN A 12 5.27 -15.71 4.86
C ASN A 12 4.39 -16.41 5.92
N LYS A 13 4.99 -16.80 7.05
CA LYS A 13 4.29 -17.52 8.12
C LYS A 13 3.12 -16.76 8.75
N LEU A 14 3.03 -15.45 8.54
CA LEU A 14 2.07 -14.55 9.19
C LEU A 14 1.09 -13.89 8.22
N VAL A 15 1.43 -13.76 6.94
CA VAL A 15 0.61 -13.08 5.93
C VAL A 15 0.73 -13.79 4.58
N ARG A 16 -0.40 -14.02 3.92
CA ARG A 16 -0.45 -14.63 2.58
C ARG A 16 -1.51 -14.00 1.69
N ILE A 17 -1.36 -14.18 0.38
CA ILE A 17 -2.40 -13.85 -0.60
C ILE A 17 -3.49 -14.92 -0.51
N ALA A 18 -4.73 -14.49 -0.27
CA ALA A 18 -5.89 -15.36 -0.27
C ALA A 18 -6.55 -15.41 -1.65
N GLU A 19 -6.61 -14.27 -2.34
CA GLU A 19 -7.22 -14.16 -3.66
C GLU A 19 -6.48 -13.12 -4.49
N ASN A 20 -6.14 -13.49 -5.74
CA ASN A 20 -5.60 -12.55 -6.72
C ASN A 20 -6.76 -11.89 -7.47
N LEU A 21 -6.89 -10.57 -7.32
CA LEU A 21 -7.95 -9.78 -7.94
C LEU A 21 -7.53 -9.18 -9.28
N GLY A 22 -6.37 -9.60 -9.81
CA GLY A 22 -5.82 -9.16 -11.08
C GLY A 22 -4.86 -7.99 -10.95
N THR A 23 -4.82 -7.18 -12.01
CA THR A 23 -3.87 -6.08 -12.14
C THR A 23 -4.53 -4.81 -12.63
N LYS A 24 -4.01 -3.65 -12.19
CA LYS A 24 -4.33 -2.34 -12.76
C LYS A 24 -3.08 -1.70 -13.35
N VAL A 25 -3.28 -0.83 -14.34
CA VAL A 25 -2.21 -0.07 -15.00
C VAL A 25 -2.17 1.33 -14.42
N LEU A 26 -0.99 1.76 -13.99
CA LEU A 26 -0.73 3.13 -13.57
C LEU A 26 -0.70 4.07 -14.77
N PRO A 27 -0.88 5.38 -14.58
CA PRO A 27 -0.70 6.35 -15.67
C PRO A 27 0.69 6.29 -16.32
N THR A 28 1.70 5.78 -15.62
CA THR A 28 3.05 5.54 -16.16
C THR A 28 3.15 4.32 -17.08
N GLY A 29 2.06 3.55 -17.25
CA GLY A 29 2.03 2.28 -17.97
C GLY A 29 2.49 1.07 -17.13
N GLU A 30 2.95 1.28 -15.90
CA GLU A 30 3.40 0.20 -15.02
C GLU A 30 2.23 -0.55 -14.38
N THR A 31 2.40 -1.86 -14.17
CA THR A 31 1.34 -2.73 -13.64
C THR A 31 1.42 -2.86 -12.11
N VAL A 32 0.27 -2.77 -11.47
CA VAL A 32 0.05 -2.94 -10.02
C VAL A 32 -0.81 -4.17 -9.79
N HIS A 33 -0.44 -4.99 -8.82
CA HIS A 33 -1.22 -6.16 -8.40
C HIS A 33 -2.26 -5.77 -7.34
N LEU A 34 -3.43 -6.40 -7.44
CA LEU A 34 -4.51 -6.29 -6.47
C LEU A 34 -4.79 -7.67 -5.86
N ALA A 35 -4.95 -7.74 -4.55
CA ALA A 35 -5.26 -8.99 -3.88
C ALA A 35 -6.08 -8.80 -2.60
N LYS A 36 -6.77 -9.87 -2.19
CA LYS A 36 -7.14 -10.06 -0.78
C LYS A 36 -6.03 -10.79 -0.07
N ILE A 37 -5.75 -10.39 1.17
CA ILE A 37 -4.75 -11.04 2.01
C ILE A 37 -5.36 -11.56 3.30
N GLU A 38 -4.81 -12.67 3.76
CA GLU A 38 -5.10 -13.22 5.08
C GLU A 38 -3.89 -13.00 6.00
N TYR A 39 -4.18 -12.89 7.29
CA TYR A 39 -3.17 -12.85 8.34
C TYR A 39 -3.44 -13.95 9.38
N TRP A 40 -2.36 -14.47 9.96
CA TRP A 40 -2.43 -15.50 10.98
C TRP A 40 -2.74 -14.91 12.35
N ILE A 41 -3.82 -15.36 12.99
CA ILE A 41 -4.17 -15.03 14.37
C ILE A 41 -3.63 -16.14 15.26
N LYS A 42 -2.50 -15.88 15.93
CA LYS A 42 -1.78 -16.88 16.71
C LYS A 42 -2.62 -17.41 17.87
N GLU A 43 -3.38 -16.54 18.52
CA GLU A 43 -4.24 -16.86 19.66
C GLU A 43 -5.37 -17.83 19.30
N MET A 44 -5.84 -17.76 18.05
CA MET A 44 -6.94 -18.59 17.55
C MET A 44 -6.46 -19.76 16.70
N GLY A 45 -5.17 -19.84 16.38
CA GLY A 45 -4.62 -20.86 15.50
C GLY A 45 -5.28 -20.90 14.13
N LYS A 46 -5.68 -19.75 13.57
CA LYS A 46 -6.37 -19.67 12.27
C LYS A 46 -5.96 -18.46 11.44
N TRP A 47 -6.22 -18.54 10.14
CA TRP A 47 -6.16 -17.41 9.22
C TRP A 47 -7.44 -16.59 9.31
N ASP A 48 -7.29 -15.26 9.18
CA ASP A 48 -8.40 -14.33 9.07
C ASP A 48 -8.20 -13.40 7.86
N LEU A 49 -9.30 -13.13 7.15
CA LEU A 49 -9.30 -12.40 5.89
C LEU A 49 -9.38 -10.90 6.15
N LYS A 50 -8.47 -10.11 5.57
CA LYS A 50 -8.66 -8.66 5.53
C LYS A 50 -9.79 -8.32 4.56
N LYS A 51 -10.76 -7.55 5.07
CA LYS A 51 -11.93 -7.12 4.29
C LYS A 51 -11.55 -6.22 3.12
N ASP A 52 -10.50 -5.42 3.28
CA ASP A 52 -10.08 -4.45 2.27
C ASP A 52 -9.35 -5.12 1.10
N THR A 53 -9.41 -4.46 -0.05
CA THR A 53 -8.59 -4.83 -1.21
C THR A 53 -7.24 -4.17 -1.09
N HIS A 54 -6.17 -4.95 -1.21
CA HIS A 54 -4.81 -4.46 -1.11
C HIS A 54 -4.23 -4.25 -2.51
N THR A 55 -3.60 -3.09 -2.70
CA THR A 55 -2.78 -2.75 -3.85
C THR A 55 -1.30 -2.84 -3.47
N PHE A 56 -0.48 -3.33 -4.39
CA PHE A 56 0.96 -3.48 -4.17
C PHE A 56 1.74 -2.62 -5.15
N PHE A 57 2.80 -1.97 -4.68
CA PHE A 57 3.68 -1.24 -5.58
C PHE A 57 4.21 -2.17 -6.69
N PRO A 58 4.45 -1.66 -7.91
CA PRO A 58 4.96 -2.47 -9.01
C PRO A 58 6.21 -3.25 -8.58
N SER A 59 6.29 -4.53 -8.95
CA SER A 59 7.33 -5.45 -8.48
C SER A 59 8.76 -5.02 -8.83
N LYS A 60 8.90 -4.19 -9.88
CA LYS A 60 10.19 -3.61 -10.32
C LYS A 60 10.62 -2.39 -9.51
N TRP A 61 9.79 -1.87 -8.61
CA TRP A 61 10.15 -0.70 -7.81
C TRP A 61 10.96 -1.12 -6.59
N ASP A 62 12.13 -0.51 -6.46
CA ASP A 62 12.88 -0.58 -5.22
C ASP A 62 12.31 0.36 -4.15
N ILE A 63 12.82 0.25 -2.93
CA ILE A 63 12.37 1.06 -1.80
C ILE A 63 12.65 2.56 -1.97
N ASN A 64 13.68 2.95 -2.72
CA ASN A 64 14.02 4.34 -2.94
C ASN A 64 13.02 4.99 -3.91
N LYS A 65 12.64 4.27 -4.99
CA LYS A 65 11.58 4.69 -5.90
C LYS A 65 10.25 4.83 -5.17
N ILE A 66 9.89 3.84 -4.34
CA ILE A 66 8.66 3.91 -3.52
C ILE A 66 8.69 5.14 -2.60
N LYS A 67 9.78 5.35 -1.86
CA LYS A 67 9.93 6.52 -0.97
C LYS A 67 9.79 7.83 -1.72
N LYS A 68 10.43 7.97 -2.89
CA LYS A 68 10.34 9.17 -3.74
C LYS A 68 8.91 9.43 -4.19
N VAL A 69 8.19 8.41 -4.65
CA VAL A 69 6.79 8.52 -5.08
C VAL A 69 5.88 8.91 -3.93
N VAL A 70 6.05 8.29 -2.76
CA VAL A 70 5.28 8.61 -1.56
C VAL A 70 5.59 10.03 -1.08
N GLN A 71 6.86 10.45 -1.09
CA GLN A 71 7.25 11.80 -0.75
C GLN A 71 6.59 12.82 -1.68
N GLU A 72 6.69 12.62 -3.00
CA GLU A 72 6.07 13.51 -3.98
C GLU A 72 4.55 13.59 -3.82
N ALA A 73 3.88 12.46 -3.56
CA ALA A 73 2.45 12.47 -3.25
C ALA A 73 2.16 13.20 -1.93
N SER A 74 3.01 13.06 -0.91
CA SER A 74 2.83 13.74 0.38
C SER A 74 2.98 15.25 0.31
N GLU A 75 3.71 15.75 -0.68
CA GLU A 75 3.84 17.18 -0.99
C GLU A 75 2.62 17.72 -1.77
N ASN A 76 1.78 16.84 -2.32
CA ASN A 76 0.63 17.17 -3.19
C ASN A 76 -0.67 16.52 -2.68
N ILE A 77 -1.11 16.92 -1.48
CA ILE A 77 -2.29 16.37 -0.80
C ILE A 77 -3.59 16.76 -1.53
N THR A 78 -4.42 15.76 -1.84
CA THR A 78 -5.75 15.93 -2.46
C THR A 78 -6.88 15.57 -1.50
N PHE A 79 -6.61 14.80 -0.45
CA PHE A 79 -7.60 14.40 0.55
C PHE A 79 -6.97 14.22 1.93
N LYS A 80 -7.73 14.56 2.98
CA LYS A 80 -7.35 14.34 4.37
C LYS A 80 -8.56 14.00 5.23
N GLN A 81 -8.46 12.95 6.04
CA GLN A 81 -9.44 12.58 7.06
C GLN A 81 -8.74 11.92 8.26
N GLY A 82 -8.70 12.61 9.40
CA GLY A 82 -7.96 12.13 10.57
C GLY A 82 -6.47 11.96 10.26
N ASN A 83 -5.95 10.75 10.49
CA ASN A 83 -4.57 10.37 10.19
C ASN A 83 -4.38 9.80 8.76
N LYS A 84 -5.45 9.71 7.97
CA LYS A 84 -5.46 9.22 6.60
C LYS A 84 -5.33 10.38 5.61
N TYR A 85 -4.42 10.25 4.67
CA TYR A 85 -4.11 11.24 3.65
C TYR A 85 -4.13 10.58 2.28
N ARG A 86 -4.47 11.35 1.25
CA ARG A 86 -4.19 11.00 -0.13
C ARG A 86 -3.48 12.15 -0.81
N GLY A 87 -2.57 11.78 -1.69
CA GLY A 87 -1.91 12.74 -2.56
C GLY A 87 -1.63 12.13 -3.92
N ILE A 88 -1.25 13.00 -4.84
CA ILE A 88 -1.05 12.64 -6.24
C ILE A 88 0.33 13.10 -6.72
N THR A 89 1.06 12.22 -7.39
CA THR A 89 2.33 12.60 -8.04
C THR A 89 2.09 13.42 -9.30
N LYS A 90 3.12 14.07 -9.84
CA LYS A 90 3.08 14.75 -11.15
C LYS A 90 2.73 13.81 -12.30
N GLN A 91 3.01 12.51 -12.12
CA GLN A 91 2.68 11.47 -13.08
C GLN A 91 1.24 10.94 -12.91
N GLY A 92 0.44 11.51 -12.00
CA GLY A 92 -0.96 11.12 -11.79
C GLY A 92 -1.14 9.88 -10.92
N ILE A 93 -0.08 9.35 -10.31
CA ILE A 93 -0.20 8.21 -9.39
C ILE A 93 -0.76 8.72 -8.06
N GLU A 94 -1.93 8.23 -7.68
CA GLU A 94 -2.54 8.50 -6.37
C GLU A 94 -2.02 7.52 -5.32
N ILE A 95 -1.65 8.05 -4.16
CA ILE A 95 -1.16 7.29 -3.01
C ILE A 95 -2.06 7.61 -1.82
N GLU A 96 -2.58 6.59 -1.16
CA GLU A 96 -3.18 6.71 0.17
C GLU A 96 -2.14 6.30 1.21
N PHE A 97 -2.02 7.11 2.26
CA PHE A 97 -1.05 6.87 3.32
C PHE A 97 -1.55 7.39 4.67
N TYR A 98 -0.96 6.85 5.72
CA TYR A 98 -1.31 7.16 7.11
C TYR A 98 -0.13 7.78 7.81
N ILE A 99 -0.36 8.87 8.53
CA ILE A 99 0.67 9.55 9.31
C ILE A 99 0.41 9.29 10.79
N SER A 100 1.43 8.83 11.52
CA SER A 100 1.35 8.73 12.98
C SER A 100 1.13 10.12 13.60
N PRO A 101 0.10 10.31 14.44
CA PRO A 101 -0.11 11.60 15.11
C PRO A 101 1.03 11.93 16.09
N GLU A 102 1.68 10.92 16.66
CA GLU A 102 2.74 11.07 17.65
C GLU A 102 4.10 11.36 17.00
N THR A 103 4.52 10.53 16.05
CA THR A 103 5.87 10.61 15.46
C THR A 103 5.92 11.44 14.18
N ARG A 104 4.76 11.78 13.61
CA ARG A 104 4.63 12.47 12.31
C ARG A 104 5.22 11.68 11.13
N GLU A 105 5.54 10.40 11.33
CA GLU A 105 6.04 9.51 10.29
C GLU A 105 4.91 8.87 9.49
N ILE A 106 5.17 8.59 8.21
CA ILE A 106 4.28 7.74 7.41
C ILE A 106 4.39 6.30 7.90
N THR A 107 3.30 5.75 8.41
CA THR A 107 3.24 4.38 8.97
C THR A 107 2.87 3.35 7.92
N THR A 108 2.04 3.72 6.95
CA THR A 108 1.62 2.86 5.85
C THR A 108 1.40 3.71 4.60
N ALA A 109 1.81 3.21 3.44
CA ALA A 109 1.48 3.80 2.14
C ALA A 109 1.21 2.73 1.08
N TYR A 110 0.23 2.97 0.21
CA TYR A 110 -0.10 2.13 -0.93
C TYR A 110 -0.74 2.94 -2.07
N ILE A 111 -0.70 2.37 -3.27
CA ILE A 111 -1.31 2.97 -4.47
C ILE A 111 -2.82 2.95 -4.31
N TYR A 112 -3.46 4.10 -4.49
CA TYR A 112 -4.90 4.21 -4.43
C TYR A 112 -5.47 4.19 -5.85
N PHE A 113 -6.55 3.44 -6.03
CA PHE A 113 -7.39 3.54 -7.23
C PHE A 113 -8.79 3.92 -6.78
N LYS A 114 -9.37 4.92 -7.45
CA LYS A 114 -10.76 5.29 -7.32
C LYS A 114 -11.69 4.16 -7.81
#